data_AF-A0A7J9FG51-F1
#
_entry.id   AF-A0A7J9FG51-F1
#
_cell.length_a   1.000
_cell.length_b   1.000
_cell.length_c   1.000
_cell.angle_alpha   90.00
_cell.angle_beta   90.00
_cell.angle_gamma   90.00
#
_symmetry.space_group_name_H-M   'P 1'
#
loop_
_entity.id
_entity.type
_entity.pdbx_description
1 polymer ?
#
loop_
_entity_poly.entity_id
_entity_poly.type
_entity_poly.pdbx_seq_one_letter_code
_entity_poly.pdbx_strand_id
1 'polypeptide(L)'
;KVVAIENYTKGNVLTKATGFIDFNFPKDLDVDRSVEVSKNSLLDAMKKATLDKVDVIMVHLSTDTLSNNSSYLGDPVNLGGYLAMKENIVVCTSSGNHGDDYYTLS
;
A
#
# COMPACT_ATOMS: atom_id res chain seq x y z
N LYS A 1 -10.95 13.44 -4.27
CA LYS A 1 -10.80 12.06 -4.75
C LYS A 1 -9.87 11.29 -3.82
N VAL A 2 -10.33 10.16 -3.31
CA VAL A 2 -9.58 9.27 -2.39
C VAL A 2 -9.35 7.94 -3.12
N VAL A 3 -8.15 7.38 -2.99
CA VAL A 3 -7.79 6.04 -3.50
C VAL A 3 -7.30 5.19 -2.33
N ALA A 4 -7.67 3.91 -2.30
CA ALA A 4 -7.06 2.92 -1.42
C ALA A 4 -6.31 1.87 -2.23
N ILE A 5 -5.19 1.40 -1.70
CA ILE A 5 -4.34 0.34 -2.25
C ILE A 5 -4.27 -0.77 -1.18
N GLU A 6 -4.87 -1.92 -1.46
CA GLU A 6 -5.08 -3.03 -0.51
C GLU A 6 -4.91 -4.40 -1.22
N ASN A 7 -4.62 -5.47 -0.46
CA ASN A 7 -4.58 -6.83 -0.99
C ASN A 7 -5.93 -7.52 -0.78
N TYR A 8 -6.68 -7.75 -1.86
CA TYR A 8 -7.99 -8.39 -1.76
C TYR A 8 -7.90 -9.90 -1.96
N THR A 9 -8.18 -10.67 -0.91
CA THR A 9 -8.72 -12.02 -1.04
C THR A 9 -10.23 -11.91 -1.28
N LYS A 10 -10.73 -12.50 -2.37
CA LYS A 10 -12.17 -12.48 -2.71
C LYS A 10 -13.00 -13.04 -1.55
N GLY A 11 -13.63 -12.16 -0.78
CA GLY A 11 -14.50 -12.56 0.32
C GLY A 11 -15.46 -11.47 0.79
N ASN A 12 -14.98 -10.24 1.04
CA ASN A 12 -15.83 -9.18 1.60
C ASN A 12 -15.53 -7.84 0.93
N VAL A 13 -16.39 -7.43 0.00
CA VAL A 13 -16.41 -6.08 -0.56
C VAL A 13 -16.92 -5.13 0.52
N LEU A 14 -16.01 -4.39 1.17
CA LEU A 14 -16.38 -3.33 2.10
C LEU A 14 -16.29 -1.96 1.42
N THR A 15 -17.46 -1.37 1.20
CA THR A 15 -17.75 0.08 1.04
C THR A 15 -17.16 0.79 -0.17
N LYS A 16 -18.01 0.99 -1.20
CA LYS A 16 -17.80 1.92 -2.33
C LYS A 16 -17.71 3.38 -1.86
N ALA A 17 -16.53 3.86 -1.50
CA ALA A 17 -16.17 5.26 -1.66
C ALA A 17 -15.91 5.58 -3.15
N THR A 18 -16.35 6.75 -3.59
CA THR A 18 -16.24 7.23 -4.98
C THR A 18 -14.78 7.53 -5.34
N GLY A 19 -14.01 6.51 -5.76
CA GLY A 19 -12.65 6.75 -6.26
C GLY A 19 -11.63 5.61 -6.28
N PHE A 20 -11.97 4.36 -5.92
CA PHE A 20 -10.95 3.30 -5.86
C PHE A 20 -10.32 2.95 -7.21
N ILE A 21 -8.99 2.89 -7.22
CA ILE A 21 -8.21 2.17 -8.23
C ILE A 21 -7.86 0.84 -7.57
N ASP A 22 -8.60 -0.20 -7.93
CA ASP A 22 -8.40 -1.55 -7.43
C ASP A 22 -7.29 -2.24 -8.23
N PHE A 23 -6.14 -2.46 -7.59
CA PHE A 23 -5.08 -3.29 -8.15
C PHE A 23 -5.41 -4.76 -7.87
N ASN A 24 -6.35 -5.30 -8.66
CA ASN A 24 -6.66 -6.73 -8.62
C ASN A 24 -5.42 -7.54 -9.03
N PHE A 25 -4.76 -8.15 -8.06
CA PHE A 25 -3.75 -9.17 -8.32
C PHE A 25 -4.42 -10.42 -8.94
N PRO A 26 -3.74 -11.14 -9.85
CA PRO A 26 -4.36 -12.21 -10.65
C PRO A 26 -5.01 -13.33 -9.81
N LYS A 27 -6.08 -13.92 -10.36
CA LYS A 27 -7.02 -14.85 -9.70
C LYS A 27 -6.43 -16.21 -9.29
N ASP A 28 -5.24 -16.57 -9.75
CA ASP A 28 -4.71 -17.93 -9.63
C ASP A 28 -3.86 -18.11 -8.37
N LEU A 29 -4.19 -17.36 -7.33
CA LEU A 29 -3.34 -17.15 -6.18
C LEU A 29 -3.87 -17.93 -4.99
N ASP A 30 -3.18 -19.03 -4.70
CA ASP A 30 -3.54 -20.04 -3.71
C ASP A 30 -3.71 -19.39 -2.32
N VAL A 31 -4.90 -19.57 -1.74
CA VAL A 31 -5.44 -18.73 -0.65
C VAL A 31 -4.95 -19.15 0.75
N ASP A 32 -3.73 -19.67 0.84
CA ASP A 32 -3.11 -20.12 2.10
C ASP A 32 -1.82 -19.35 2.46
N ARG A 33 -1.40 -18.40 1.62
CA ARG A 33 -0.29 -17.51 1.91
C ARG A 33 -0.65 -16.06 1.63
N SER A 34 -0.32 -15.19 2.57
CA SER A 34 -0.17 -13.75 2.36
C SER A 34 0.52 -13.52 1.03
N VAL A 35 -0.23 -13.01 0.06
CA VAL A 35 0.31 -12.73 -1.26
C VAL A 35 1.28 -11.58 -1.10
N GLU A 36 2.56 -11.86 -1.29
CA GLU A 36 3.58 -10.84 -1.27
C GLU A 36 3.37 -9.90 -2.45
N VAL A 37 3.02 -8.65 -2.17
CA VAL A 37 2.94 -7.60 -3.18
C VAL A 37 4.36 -7.17 -3.51
N SER A 38 4.72 -7.21 -4.81
CA SER A 38 6.05 -6.75 -5.22
C SER A 38 6.24 -5.26 -4.93
N LYS A 39 7.42 -4.88 -4.43
CA LYS A 39 7.75 -3.48 -4.12
C LYS A 39 7.53 -2.54 -5.32
N ASN A 40 7.86 -3.01 -6.52
CA ASN A 40 7.68 -2.25 -7.76
C ASN A 40 6.21 -2.01 -8.07
N SER A 41 5.35 -3.03 -7.93
CA SER A 41 3.91 -2.90 -8.16
C SER A 41 3.27 -1.89 -7.22
N LEU A 42 3.65 -1.90 -5.94
CA LEU A 42 3.16 -0.93 -4.96
C LEU A 42 3.62 0.50 -5.30
N LEU A 43 4.90 0.68 -5.63
CA LEU A 43 5.44 1.99 -6.01
C LEU A 43 4.76 2.55 -7.27
N ASP A 44 4.53 1.72 -8.28
CA ASP A 44 3.87 2.13 -9.52
C ASP A 44 2.40 2.49 -9.29
N ALA A 45 1.71 1.76 -8.41
CA ALA A 45 0.35 2.10 -7.99
C ALA A 45 0.28 3.49 -7.31
N MET A 46 1.21 3.77 -6.40
CA MET A 46 1.29 5.08 -5.73
C MET A 46 1.64 6.21 -6.70
N LYS A 47 2.58 5.98 -7.63
CA LYS A 47 2.91 6.95 -8.70
C LYS A 47 1.70 7.23 -9.58
N LYS A 48 0.92 6.20 -9.93
CA LYS A 48 -0.30 6.35 -10.73
C LYS A 48 -1.35 7.18 -10.00
N ALA A 49 -1.60 6.90 -8.72
CA ALA A 49 -2.51 7.69 -7.90
C ALA A 49 -2.06 9.15 -7.78
N THR A 50 -0.75 9.38 -7.64
CA THR A 50 -0.14 10.72 -7.63
C THR A 50 -0.35 11.46 -8.94
N LEU A 51 -0.10 10.79 -10.08
CA LEU A 51 -0.31 11.33 -11.42
C LEU A 51 -1.78 11.68 -11.67
N ASP A 52 -2.69 10.89 -11.11
CA ASP A 52 -4.13 11.10 -11.19
C ASP A 52 -4.62 12.24 -10.26
N LYS A 53 -3.69 12.95 -9.57
CA LYS A 53 -3.94 14.12 -8.72
C LYS A 53 -5.07 13.88 -7.71
N VAL A 54 -4.99 12.75 -7.01
CA VAL A 54 -5.90 12.45 -5.90
C VAL A 54 -5.59 13.34 -4.70
N ASP A 55 -6.53 13.49 -3.76
CA ASP A 55 -6.31 14.27 -2.53
C ASP A 55 -5.68 13.39 -1.44
N VAL A 56 -6.07 12.11 -1.40
CA VAL A 56 -5.64 11.16 -0.37
C VAL A 56 -5.37 9.77 -0.97
N ILE A 57 -4.28 9.15 -0.56
CA ILE A 57 -3.92 7.75 -0.84
C ILE A 57 -3.91 6.98 0.49
N MET A 58 -4.77 5.98 0.62
CA MET A 58 -4.75 5.01 1.72
C MET A 58 -3.94 3.80 1.28
N VAL A 59 -2.93 3.40 2.04
CA VAL A 59 -2.09 2.22 1.75
C VAL A 59 -2.19 1.25 2.92
N HIS A 60 -2.85 0.11 2.71
CA HIS A 60 -2.95 -0.97 3.70
C HIS A 60 -2.19 -2.20 3.21
N LEU A 61 -0.93 -1.97 2.86
CA LEU A 61 0.03 -2.97 2.42
C LEU A 61 1.35 -2.66 3.11
N SER A 62 2.02 -3.69 3.63
CA SER A 62 3.42 -3.58 4.01
C SER A 62 4.25 -4.49 3.12
N THR A 63 5.45 -4.03 2.78
CA THR A 63 6.47 -4.83 2.08
C THR A 63 7.64 -5.17 3.00
N ASP A 64 7.47 -4.91 4.29
CA ASP A 64 8.49 -5.20 5.28
C ASP A 64 8.53 -6.68 5.58
N THR A 65 9.74 -7.21 5.45
CA THR A 65 10.12 -8.51 5.98
C THR A 65 11.11 -8.24 7.10
N LEU A 66 10.97 -8.93 8.25
CA LEU A 66 11.84 -8.80 9.45
C LEU A 66 13.36 -8.84 9.16
N SER A 67 13.77 -9.34 8.01
CA SER A 67 15.17 -9.48 7.59
C SER A 67 15.73 -8.29 6.79
N ASN A 68 14.91 -7.30 6.43
CA ASN A 68 15.30 -6.27 5.46
C ASN A 68 15.08 -4.88 6.06
N ASN A 69 16.09 -4.36 6.74
CA ASN A 69 16.21 -2.94 7.10
C ASN A 69 16.32 -2.12 5.82
N SER A 70 15.22 -2.02 5.07
CA SER A 70 15.22 -1.30 3.81
C SER A 70 15.40 0.17 4.14
N SER A 71 16.42 0.77 3.51
CA SER A 71 16.65 2.21 3.64
C SER A 71 15.36 2.95 3.24
N TYR A 72 15.15 4.16 3.78
CA TYR A 72 13.97 4.97 3.46
C TYR A 72 13.70 5.11 1.95
N LEU A 73 14.75 5.08 1.12
CA LEU A 73 14.65 5.16 -0.35
C LEU A 73 14.35 3.80 -1.03
N GLY A 74 14.61 2.69 -0.35
CA GLY A 74 14.33 1.33 -0.82
C GLY A 74 12.96 0.80 -0.41
N ASP A 75 12.25 1.51 0.47
CA ASP A 75 10.88 1.22 0.81
C ASP A 75 9.91 1.93 -0.16
N PRO A 76 9.02 1.18 -0.85
CA PRO A 76 8.10 1.74 -1.84
C PRO A 76 7.07 2.70 -1.25
N VAL A 77 6.66 2.50 0.02
CA VAL A 77 5.66 3.36 0.68
C VAL A 77 6.28 4.72 1.02
N ASN A 78 7.50 4.73 1.54
CA ASN A 78 8.27 5.94 1.83
C ASN A 78 8.62 6.72 0.55
N LEU A 79 9.13 6.04 -0.48
CA LEU A 79 9.44 6.69 -1.76
C LEU A 79 8.17 7.21 -2.46
N GLY A 80 7.11 6.41 -2.50
CA GLY A 80 5.82 6.80 -3.06
C GLY A 80 5.19 7.96 -2.27
N GLY A 81 5.25 7.91 -0.95
CA GLY A 81 4.76 8.95 -0.04
C GLY A 81 5.51 10.27 -0.22
N TYR A 82 6.83 10.23 -0.38
CA TYR A 82 7.62 11.41 -0.70
C TYR A 82 7.21 12.04 -2.06
N LEU A 83 6.95 11.23 -3.08
CA LEU A 83 6.47 11.73 -4.37
C LEU A 83 5.08 12.36 -4.27
N ALA A 84 4.16 11.73 -3.54
CA ALA A 84 2.82 12.22 -3.29
C ALA A 84 2.82 13.54 -2.49
N MET A 85 3.67 13.64 -1.47
CA MET A 85 3.81 14.84 -0.63
C MET A 85 4.21 16.06 -1.46
N LYS A 86 5.12 15.91 -2.43
CA LYS A 86 5.53 17.01 -3.34
C LYS A 86 4.38 17.54 -4.19
N GLU A 87 3.33 16.74 -4.37
CA GLU A 87 2.13 17.09 -5.14
C GLU A 87 0.96 17.53 -4.23
N ASN A 88 1.21 17.77 -2.93
CA ASN A 88 0.23 18.11 -1.90
C ASN A 88 -0.84 17.02 -1.67
N ILE A 89 -0.45 15.77 -1.82
CA ILE A 89 -1.32 14.60 -1.61
C ILE A 89 -1.00 13.96 -0.26
N VAL A 90 -2.03 13.67 0.54
CA VAL A 90 -1.86 13.00 1.83
C VAL A 90 -1.79 11.49 1.62
N VAL A 91 -0.81 10.84 2.25
CA VAL A 91 -0.70 9.37 2.29
C VAL A 91 -0.95 8.89 3.72
N CYS A 92 -1.86 7.94 3.87
CA CYS A 92 -2.17 7.31 5.15
C CYS A 92 -1.78 5.82 5.09
N THR A 93 -1.06 5.35 6.11
CA THR A 93 -0.59 3.97 6.22
C THR A 93 -0.99 3.38 7.56
N SER A 94 -1.14 2.06 7.63
CA SER A 94 -1.28 1.35 8.90
C SER A 94 0.08 1.17 9.58
N SER A 95 0.11 1.06 10.90
CA SER A 95 1.32 0.73 11.67
C SER A 95 1.78 -0.74 11.57
N GLY A 96 1.02 -1.58 10.86
CA GLY A 96 1.23 -3.03 10.82
C GLY A 96 0.65 -3.76 12.04
N ASN A 97 0.66 -5.08 11.98
CA ASN A 97 0.03 -5.97 12.97
C ASN A 97 1.06 -6.90 13.66
N HIS A 98 2.32 -6.50 13.73
CA HIS A 98 3.41 -7.33 14.26
C HIS A 98 3.42 -7.47 15.79
N GLY A 99 2.56 -6.74 16.50
CA GLY A 99 2.38 -6.84 17.95
C GLY A 99 2.45 -5.49 18.63
N ASP A 100 2.43 -5.51 19.96
CA ASP A 100 2.50 -4.36 20.87
C ASP A 100 3.89 -4.15 21.48
N ASP A 101 4.85 -5.01 21.15
CA ASP A 101 6.25 -4.87 21.55
C ASP A 101 6.90 -3.62 20.95
N TYR A 102 7.99 -3.16 21.58
CA TYR A 102 8.75 -2.03 21.07
C TYR A 102 9.36 -2.34 19.70
N TYR A 103 9.38 -1.32 18.83
CA TYR A 103 9.98 -1.37 17.49
C TYR A 103 9.32 -2.36 16.51
N THR A 104 8.00 -2.52 16.63
CA THR A 104 7.16 -3.39 15.77
C THR A 104 6.41 -2.66 14.66
N LEU A 105 6.63 -1.35 14.51
CA LEU A 105 6.09 -0.55 13.40
C LEU A 105 6.60 -1.10 12.05
N SER A 106 5.70 -1.21 11.08
CA SER A 106 5.91 -1.86 9.78
C SER A 106 5.20 -1.13 8.64
#